data_AF-A0A9Q2PL06-F1
#
_entry.id   AF-A0A9Q2PL06-F1
#
_cell.length_a   1.000
_cell.length_b   1.000
_cell.length_c   1.000
_cell.angle_alpha   90.00
_cell.angle_beta   90.00
_cell.angle_gamma   90.00
#
_symmetry.space_group_name_H-M   'P 1'
#
loop_
_entity.id
_entity.type
_entity.pdbx_description
1 polymer ?
#
loop_
_entity_poly.entity_id
_entity_poly.type
_entity_poly.pdbx_seq_one_letter_code
_entity_poly.pdbx_strand_id
1 'polypeptide(L)'
;MTEYRLRLHMYWLILDWVNLATNLPTPARRGAAGRAAPTREYGHPAEWASDTSALIAATLHGWHDALAEHRGETPPPSIATAESVRVAAAWHYLDPRAQALLDYAGEDPADEIRELHNKIRSALGHTRPRHVLPTPCPRADCGLRTLTRTTGMAGQPDFILCEVCGYAIRDGDYPGLIRAALDTIIDQLEPERVS
;
A
#
# COMPACT_ATOMS: atom_id res chain seq x y z
N MET A 1 -6.23 15.76 -19.24
CA MET A 1 -5.63 15.65 -17.89
C MET A 1 -5.15 17.03 -17.44
N THR A 2 -5.21 17.40 -16.15
CA THR A 2 -4.71 18.70 -15.65
C THR A 2 -3.37 18.53 -14.95
N GLU A 3 -2.50 19.54 -14.96
CA GLU A 3 -1.21 19.57 -14.21
C GLU A 3 -1.38 19.09 -12.76
N TYR A 4 -2.37 19.65 -12.05
CA TYR A 4 -2.67 19.29 -10.66
C TYR A 4 -2.90 17.79 -10.44
N ARG A 5 -3.58 17.12 -11.39
CA ARG A 5 -3.87 15.68 -11.30
C ARG A 5 -2.63 14.83 -11.52
N LEU A 6 -1.81 15.19 -12.50
CA LEU A 6 -0.53 14.52 -12.73
C LEU A 6 0.39 14.65 -11.50
N ARG A 7 0.49 15.86 -10.92
CA ARG A 7 1.25 16.09 -9.68
C ARG A 7 0.74 15.25 -8.52
N LEU A 8 -0.58 15.15 -8.37
CA LEU A 8 -1.20 14.28 -7.38
C LEU A 8 -0.85 12.80 -7.59
N HIS A 9 -0.88 12.30 -8.83
CA HIS A 9 -0.51 10.92 -9.13
C HIS A 9 0.98 10.66 -8.85
N MET A 10 1.86 11.59 -9.22
CA MET A 10 3.29 11.50 -8.89
C MET A 10 3.51 11.45 -7.38
N TYR A 11 2.81 12.31 -6.64
CA TYR A 11 2.86 12.33 -5.18
C TYR A 11 2.42 11.00 -4.57
N TRP A 12 1.30 10.41 -5.03
CA TRP A 12 0.85 9.09 -4.57
C TRP A 12 1.87 8.00 -4.85
N LEU A 13 2.45 7.99 -6.05
CA LEU A 13 3.43 6.98 -6.44
C LEU A 13 4.71 7.05 -5.60
N ILE A 14 5.13 8.26 -5.22
CA ILE A 14 6.27 8.46 -4.30
C ILE A 14 5.94 7.96 -2.90
N LEU A 15 4.73 8.24 -2.40
CA LEU A 15 4.29 7.69 -1.11
C LEU A 15 4.24 6.17 -1.11
N ASP A 16 3.78 5.56 -2.21
CA ASP A 16 3.83 4.10 -2.36
C ASP A 16 5.28 3.59 -2.31
N TRP A 17 6.21 4.22 -3.02
CA TRP A 17 7.63 3.85 -2.96
C TRP A 17 8.19 3.97 -1.55
N VAL A 18 7.92 5.07 -0.83
CA VAL A 18 8.36 5.24 0.56
C VAL A 18 7.79 4.12 1.44
N ASN A 19 6.50 3.82 1.32
CA ASN A 19 5.84 2.77 2.10
C ASN A 19 6.46 1.39 1.83
N LEU A 20 6.69 1.04 0.56
CA LEU A 20 7.33 -0.23 0.20
C LEU A 20 8.76 -0.30 0.73
N ALA A 21 9.54 0.78 0.60
CA ALA A 21 10.92 0.84 1.03
C ALA A 21 11.10 0.81 2.56
N THR A 22 10.17 1.37 3.33
CA THR A 22 10.29 1.46 4.80
C THR A 22 9.56 0.35 5.55
N ASN A 23 8.37 -0.05 5.09
CA ASN A 23 7.48 -0.93 5.85
C ASN A 23 7.52 -2.40 5.40
N LEU A 24 8.10 -2.68 4.23
CA LEU A 24 8.25 -4.03 3.70
C LEU A 24 9.71 -4.28 3.28
N PRO A 25 10.68 -4.23 4.22
CA PRO A 25 12.09 -4.31 3.89
C PRO A 25 12.44 -5.63 3.18
N THR A 26 13.22 -5.49 2.11
CA THR A 26 13.82 -6.54 1.30
C THR A 26 14.55 -7.57 2.18
N PRO A 27 14.53 -8.89 1.88
CA PRO A 27 15.33 -9.84 2.64
C PRO A 27 16.80 -9.48 2.48
N ALA A 28 17.56 -9.50 3.59
CA ALA A 28 19.01 -9.41 3.52
C ALA A 28 19.53 -10.46 2.51
N ARG A 29 20.37 -10.02 1.55
CA ARG A 29 20.98 -10.89 0.54
C ARG A 29 21.44 -12.20 1.19
N ARG A 30 20.84 -13.34 0.78
CA ARG A 30 21.20 -14.68 1.28
C ARG A 30 22.68 -14.95 1.02
N GLY A 31 23.50 -14.76 2.05
CA GLY A 31 24.76 -15.47 2.19
C GLY A 31 24.45 -16.93 2.55
N ALA A 32 24.95 -17.84 1.73
CA ALA A 32 25.22 -19.26 1.98
C ALA A 32 24.13 -20.17 2.63
N ALA A 33 23.79 -21.21 1.85
CA ALA A 33 23.40 -22.56 2.25
C ALA A 33 22.05 -22.81 2.95
N GLY A 34 21.15 -23.49 2.22
CA GLY A 34 20.02 -24.22 2.79
C GLY A 34 19.01 -24.58 1.71
N ARG A 35 19.03 -25.84 1.22
CA ARG A 35 17.97 -26.37 0.33
C ARG A 35 16.63 -26.28 1.06
N ALA A 36 15.69 -25.53 0.53
CA ALA A 36 14.30 -25.53 0.95
C ALA A 36 13.41 -26.14 -0.16
N ALA A 37 12.40 -26.89 0.27
CA ALA A 37 11.48 -27.67 -0.55
C ALA A 37 10.65 -26.82 -1.54
N PRO A 38 10.12 -27.41 -2.63
CA PRO A 38 9.41 -26.68 -3.67
C PRO A 38 7.97 -26.40 -3.22
N THR A 39 7.80 -25.39 -2.38
CA THR A 39 6.50 -24.75 -2.15
C THR A 39 6.29 -23.77 -3.30
N ARG A 40 5.18 -23.92 -4.06
CA ARG A 40 4.75 -23.02 -5.13
C ARG A 40 5.18 -21.56 -4.85
N GLU A 41 6.14 -21.06 -5.63
CA GLU A 41 6.67 -19.71 -5.56
C GLU A 41 5.59 -18.69 -5.95
N TYR A 42 4.73 -18.35 -4.99
CA TYR A 42 4.26 -16.97 -4.90
C TYR A 42 5.41 -16.20 -4.26
N GLY A 43 6.03 -15.29 -5.02
CA GLY A 43 7.20 -14.52 -4.60
C GLY A 43 7.03 -13.97 -3.18
N HIS A 44 8.10 -14.05 -2.39
CA HIS A 44 8.08 -13.62 -0.99
C HIS A 44 7.57 -12.16 -0.92
N PRO A 45 6.73 -11.75 0.05
CA PRO A 45 6.18 -10.39 0.09
C PRO A 45 7.24 -9.28 -0.03
N ALA A 46 8.44 -9.54 0.49
CA ALA A 46 9.58 -8.65 0.40
C ALA A 46 10.26 -8.61 -0.99
N GLU A 47 10.18 -9.70 -1.76
CA GLU A 47 10.64 -9.74 -3.17
C GLU A 47 9.69 -8.92 -4.04
N TRP A 48 8.38 -9.12 -3.89
CA TRP A 48 7.37 -8.29 -4.56
C TRP A 48 7.54 -6.80 -4.22
N ALA A 49 7.77 -6.46 -2.95
CA ALA A 49 7.97 -5.08 -2.53
C ALA A 49 9.24 -4.47 -3.14
N SER A 50 10.33 -5.25 -3.22
CA SER A 50 11.58 -4.84 -3.86
C SER A 50 11.40 -4.61 -5.36
N ASP A 51 10.81 -5.57 -6.07
CA ASP A 51 10.57 -5.46 -7.52
C ASP A 51 9.64 -4.29 -7.85
N THR A 52 8.62 -4.10 -7.03
CA THR A 52 7.68 -2.98 -7.20
C THR A 52 8.35 -1.64 -6.90
N SER A 53 9.23 -1.56 -5.91
CA SER A 53 10.02 -0.35 -5.63
C SER A 53 10.97 -0.01 -6.80
N ALA A 54 11.62 -1.04 -7.36
CA ALA A 54 12.47 -0.90 -8.54
C ALA A 54 11.68 -0.43 -9.77
N LEU A 55 10.46 -0.95 -9.95
CA LEU A 55 9.55 -0.55 -11.03
C LEU A 55 9.14 0.92 -10.90
N ILE A 56 8.73 1.37 -9.71
CA ILE A 56 8.42 2.79 -9.48
C ILE A 56 9.61 3.68 -9.83
N ALA A 57 10.81 3.32 -9.36
CA ALA A 57 12.03 4.06 -9.65
C ALA A 57 12.34 4.08 -11.16
N ALA A 58 12.11 2.98 -11.86
CA ALA A 58 12.30 2.89 -13.31
C ALA A 58 11.30 3.76 -14.09
N THR A 59 10.00 3.71 -13.75
CA THR A 59 8.97 4.54 -14.39
C THR A 59 9.26 6.03 -14.21
N LEU A 60 9.55 6.48 -12.98
CA LEU A 60 9.88 7.89 -12.71
C LEU A 60 11.17 8.32 -13.41
N HIS A 61 12.18 7.45 -13.44
CA HIS A 61 13.43 7.71 -14.14
C HIS A 61 13.22 7.83 -15.65
N GLY A 62 12.42 6.95 -16.26
CA GLY A 62 12.12 6.99 -17.69
C GLY A 62 11.41 8.28 -18.11
N TRP A 63 10.43 8.74 -17.34
CA TRP A 63 9.76 10.02 -17.62
C TRP A 63 10.67 11.23 -17.42
N HIS A 64 11.57 11.19 -16.43
CA HIS A 64 12.61 12.21 -16.28
C HIS A 64 13.51 12.24 -17.52
N ASP A 65 14.05 11.09 -17.93
CA ASP A 65 14.94 10.96 -19.08
C ASP A 65 14.29 11.48 -20.37
N ALA A 66 13.09 11.00 -20.68
CA ALA A 66 12.35 11.39 -21.88
C ALA A 66 12.08 12.89 -21.95
N LEU A 67 11.66 13.51 -20.83
CA LEU A 67 11.40 14.94 -20.78
C LEU A 67 12.70 15.76 -20.82
N ALA A 68 13.77 15.30 -20.17
CA ALA A 68 15.09 15.94 -20.23
C ALA A 68 15.67 15.91 -21.64
N GLU A 69 15.59 14.76 -22.33
CA GLU A 69 15.99 14.61 -23.73
C GLU A 69 15.21 15.55 -24.64
N HIS A 70 13.86 15.56 -24.53
CA HIS A 70 13.02 16.44 -25.33
C HIS A 70 13.36 17.93 -25.17
N ARG A 71 13.77 18.33 -23.96
CA ARG A 71 14.07 19.73 -23.62
C ARG A 71 15.56 20.08 -23.75
N GLY A 72 16.42 19.12 -24.07
CA GLY A 72 17.88 19.33 -24.08
C GLY A 72 18.46 19.69 -22.71
N GLU A 73 17.82 19.25 -21.62
CA GLU A 73 18.25 19.49 -20.24
C GLU A 73 19.20 18.37 -19.75
N THR A 74 19.70 18.50 -18.53
CA THR A 74 20.61 17.49 -17.94
C THR A 74 19.87 16.16 -17.75
N PRO A 75 20.44 15.02 -18.18
CA PRO A 75 19.81 13.72 -18.01
C PRO A 75 19.75 13.32 -16.53
N PRO A 76 18.84 12.39 -16.17
CA PRO A 76 18.75 11.86 -14.82
C PRO A 76 20.04 11.16 -14.38
N PRO A 77 20.24 10.95 -13.06
CA PRO A 77 21.34 10.15 -12.53
C PRO A 77 21.37 8.75 -13.14
N SER A 78 22.57 8.21 -13.40
CA SER A 78 22.78 6.87 -13.99
C SER A 78 21.90 5.80 -13.34
N ILE A 79 21.43 4.83 -14.15
CA ILE A 79 20.64 3.69 -13.67
C ILE A 79 21.35 2.84 -12.61
N ALA A 80 22.69 2.88 -12.58
CA ALA A 80 23.50 2.20 -11.57
C ALA A 80 23.45 2.88 -10.18
N THR A 81 22.90 4.10 -10.10
CA THR A 81 22.74 4.84 -8.85
C THR A 81 21.60 4.24 -8.03
N ALA A 82 21.72 4.33 -6.70
CA ALA A 82 20.70 3.88 -5.76
C ALA A 82 19.30 4.41 -6.12
N GLU A 83 18.28 3.56 -5.95
CA GLU A 83 16.88 3.87 -6.28
C GLU A 83 16.39 5.15 -5.61
N SER A 84 16.72 5.33 -4.33
CA SER A 84 16.35 6.53 -3.57
C SER A 84 16.84 7.83 -4.21
N VAL A 85 18.05 7.82 -4.77
CA VAL A 85 18.62 8.99 -5.46
C VAL A 85 17.91 9.22 -6.79
N ARG A 86 17.60 8.16 -7.53
CA ARG A 86 16.87 8.27 -8.82
C ARG A 86 15.44 8.77 -8.62
N VAL A 87 14.74 8.26 -7.62
CA VAL A 87 13.37 8.69 -7.27
C VAL A 87 13.37 10.16 -6.83
N ALA A 88 14.30 10.56 -5.94
CA ALA A 88 14.40 11.95 -5.50
C ALA A 88 14.72 12.91 -6.67
N ALA A 89 15.67 12.53 -7.54
CA ALA A 89 16.02 13.34 -8.71
C ALA A 89 14.85 13.48 -9.69
N ALA A 90 14.12 12.38 -9.97
CA ALA A 90 12.94 12.40 -10.82
C ALA A 90 11.84 13.29 -10.23
N TRP A 91 11.55 13.19 -8.93
CA TRP A 91 10.58 14.05 -8.27
C TRP A 91 10.92 15.53 -8.41
N HIS A 92 12.15 15.91 -8.05
CA HIS A 92 12.59 17.31 -8.10
C HIS A 92 12.62 17.88 -9.52
N TYR A 93 12.78 17.05 -10.53
CA TYR A 93 12.75 17.46 -11.92
C TYR A 93 11.32 17.57 -12.47
N LEU A 94 10.50 16.53 -12.26
CA LEU A 94 9.18 16.37 -12.87
C LEU A 94 8.08 17.20 -12.19
N ASP A 95 8.07 17.32 -10.85
CA ASP A 95 7.02 18.09 -10.14
C ASP A 95 6.88 19.55 -10.63
N PRO A 96 7.96 20.36 -10.71
CA PRO A 96 7.86 21.72 -11.23
C PRO A 96 7.63 21.79 -12.74
N ARG A 97 7.78 20.66 -13.46
CA ARG A 97 7.65 20.56 -14.92
C ARG A 97 6.44 19.71 -15.34
N ALA A 98 5.48 19.49 -14.44
CA ALA A 98 4.33 18.63 -14.71
C ALA A 98 3.55 19.09 -15.95
N GLN A 99 3.36 20.40 -16.14
CA GLN A 99 2.69 20.92 -17.33
C GLN A 99 3.52 20.65 -18.60
N ALA A 100 4.84 20.84 -18.56
CA ALA A 100 5.70 20.53 -19.70
C ALA A 100 5.71 19.04 -20.04
N LEU A 101 5.59 18.16 -19.04
CA LEU A 101 5.43 16.72 -19.26
C LEU A 101 4.12 16.40 -19.98
N LEU A 102 3.02 17.05 -19.60
CA LEU A 102 1.72 16.90 -20.29
C LEU A 102 1.76 17.46 -21.71
N ASP A 103 2.45 18.59 -21.93
CA ASP A 103 2.57 19.18 -23.26
C ASP A 103 3.39 18.28 -24.21
N TYR A 104 4.38 17.57 -23.67
CA TYR A 104 5.23 16.63 -24.42
C TYR A 104 4.55 15.29 -24.69
N ALA A 105 4.04 14.62 -23.64
CA ALA A 105 3.59 13.22 -23.70
C ALA A 105 2.08 13.05 -23.54
N GLY A 106 1.31 14.15 -23.48
CA GLY A 106 -0.14 14.08 -23.32
C GLY A 106 -0.54 13.44 -21.99
N GLU A 107 -1.43 12.44 -22.07
CA GLU A 107 -1.97 11.76 -20.88
C GLU A 107 -1.17 10.52 -20.45
N ASP A 108 -0.32 9.98 -21.33
CA ASP A 108 0.48 8.77 -21.13
C ASP A 108 1.20 8.69 -19.76
N PRO A 109 1.98 9.71 -19.32
CA PRO A 109 2.66 9.65 -18.04
C PRO A 109 1.69 9.56 -16.87
N ALA A 110 0.58 10.28 -16.94
CA ALA A 110 -0.40 10.28 -15.86
C ALA A 110 -1.24 9.00 -15.83
N ASP A 111 -1.45 8.35 -16.98
CA ASP A 111 -2.09 7.03 -17.04
C ASP A 111 -1.18 5.93 -16.51
N GLU A 112 0.07 5.87 -16.96
CA GLU A 112 1.03 4.86 -16.49
C GLU A 112 1.25 4.97 -14.97
N ILE A 113 1.47 6.18 -14.46
CA ILE A 113 1.67 6.42 -13.01
C ILE A 113 0.41 6.03 -12.23
N ARG A 114 -0.79 6.38 -12.73
CA ARG A 114 -2.07 6.04 -12.09
C ARG A 114 -2.32 4.54 -12.08
N GLU A 115 -2.06 3.86 -13.18
CA GLU A 115 -2.22 2.41 -13.29
C GLU A 115 -1.28 1.69 -12.34
N LEU A 116 -0.02 2.13 -12.25
CA LEU A 116 0.95 1.57 -11.31
C LEU A 116 0.50 1.77 -9.86
N HIS A 117 0.07 2.98 -9.49
CA HIS A 117 -0.50 3.27 -8.17
C HIS A 117 -1.69 2.36 -7.85
N ASN A 118 -2.65 2.23 -8.78
CA ASN A 118 -3.84 1.39 -8.58
C ASN A 118 -3.49 -0.09 -8.42
N LYS A 119 -2.48 -0.57 -9.16
CA LYS A 119 -1.97 -1.93 -9.04
C LYS A 119 -1.35 -2.18 -7.67
N ILE A 120 -0.53 -1.26 -7.17
CA ILE A 120 0.09 -1.31 -5.84
C ILE A 120 -1.00 -1.33 -4.76
N ARG A 121 -1.92 -0.37 -4.81
CA ARG A 121 -3.02 -0.29 -3.84
C ARG A 121 -3.87 -1.55 -3.82
N SER A 122 -4.11 -2.15 -4.97
CA SER A 122 -4.88 -3.40 -5.08
C SER A 122 -4.13 -4.58 -4.48
N ALA A 123 -2.83 -4.69 -4.72
CA ALA A 123 -1.97 -5.70 -4.11
C ALA A 123 -1.90 -5.56 -2.58
N LEU A 124 -1.86 -4.33 -2.08
CA LEU A 124 -1.90 -4.01 -0.64
C LEU A 124 -3.30 -4.10 -0.01
N GLY A 125 -4.35 -4.37 -0.81
CA GLY A 125 -5.74 -4.49 -0.32
C GLY A 125 -6.40 -3.15 0.05
N HIS A 126 -5.83 -2.02 -0.35
CA HIS A 126 -6.36 -0.68 -0.06
C HIS A 126 -7.50 -0.24 -1.00
N THR A 127 -7.76 -0.96 -2.09
CA THR A 127 -8.88 -0.72 -3.01
C THR A 127 -10.15 -1.49 -2.65
N ARG A 128 -10.10 -2.33 -1.60
CA ARG A 128 -11.27 -3.10 -1.16
C ARG A 128 -12.28 -2.19 -0.47
N PRO A 129 -13.59 -2.27 -0.79
CA PRO A 129 -14.61 -1.57 -0.02
C PRO A 129 -14.54 -2.05 1.42
N ARG A 130 -14.33 -1.10 2.34
CA ARG A 130 -14.27 -1.35 3.78
C ARG A 130 -15.58 -0.92 4.39
N HIS A 131 -16.27 -1.85 5.04
CA HIS A 131 -17.43 -1.51 5.84
C HIS A 131 -17.02 -1.41 7.30
N VAL A 132 -17.02 -0.19 7.83
CA VAL A 132 -16.80 0.07 9.24
C VAL A 132 -17.99 -0.49 10.01
N LEU A 133 -17.72 -1.37 10.96
CA LEU A 133 -18.74 -2.04 11.76
C LEU A 133 -18.99 -1.26 13.06
N PRO A 134 -20.25 -1.13 13.51
CA PRO A 134 -20.57 -0.40 14.74
C PRO A 134 -20.03 -1.08 15.99
N THR A 135 -19.72 -2.39 15.92
CA THR A 135 -19.25 -3.17 17.07
C THR A 135 -17.76 -2.91 17.30
N PRO A 136 -17.38 -2.54 18.53
CA PRO A 136 -15.99 -2.31 18.88
C PRO A 136 -15.19 -3.62 18.89
N CYS A 137 -13.86 -3.51 18.78
CA CYS A 137 -12.97 -4.64 18.92
C CYS A 137 -13.14 -5.28 20.32
N PRO A 138 -13.33 -6.61 20.41
CA PRO A 138 -13.57 -7.31 21.67
C PRO A 138 -12.32 -7.41 22.54
N ARG A 139 -11.14 -7.10 21.99
CA ARG A 139 -9.87 -7.14 22.72
C ARG A 139 -9.80 -5.97 23.69
N ALA A 140 -9.77 -6.28 24.98
CA ALA A 140 -9.75 -5.30 26.07
C ALA A 140 -8.57 -4.32 25.99
N ASP A 141 -7.41 -4.77 25.49
CA ASP A 141 -6.21 -3.97 25.26
C ASP A 141 -6.29 -3.06 24.02
N CYS A 142 -7.27 -3.28 23.14
CA CYS A 142 -7.45 -2.51 21.91
C CYS A 142 -8.34 -1.25 22.09
N GLY A 143 -8.95 -1.06 23.26
CA GLY A 143 -9.65 0.17 23.62
C GLY A 143 -10.90 0.47 22.77
N LEU A 144 -11.70 -0.57 22.48
CA LEU A 144 -12.97 -0.47 21.76
C LEU A 144 -12.89 0.14 20.35
N ARG A 145 -11.74 0.00 19.67
CA ARG A 145 -11.58 0.52 18.30
C ARG A 145 -12.39 -0.23 17.27
N THR A 146 -12.78 0.47 16.22
CA THR A 146 -13.75 -0.02 15.24
C THR A 146 -13.22 -1.19 14.41
N LEU A 147 -14.08 -2.17 14.18
CA LEU A 147 -13.80 -3.30 13.29
C LEU A 147 -14.11 -2.93 11.83
N THR A 148 -13.35 -3.44 10.87
CA THR A 148 -13.61 -3.28 9.43
C THR A 148 -13.92 -4.63 8.80
N ARG A 149 -15.05 -4.73 8.10
CA ARG A 149 -15.38 -5.86 7.24
C ARG A 149 -14.69 -5.69 5.90
N THR A 150 -13.97 -6.73 5.49
CA THR A 150 -13.27 -6.82 4.22
C THR A 150 -13.82 -8.00 3.43
N THR A 151 -14.18 -7.77 2.17
CA THR A 151 -14.64 -8.83 1.27
C THR A 151 -13.50 -9.81 0.97
N GLY A 152 -13.79 -11.11 1.06
CA GLY A 152 -12.87 -12.19 0.73
C GLY A 152 -12.50 -12.22 -0.76
N MET A 153 -11.42 -12.94 -1.10
CA MET A 153 -11.12 -13.27 -2.51
C MET A 153 -12.13 -14.29 -3.06
N ALA A 154 -12.22 -14.44 -4.39
CA ALA A 154 -13.10 -15.45 -5.00
C ALA A 154 -12.86 -16.85 -4.40
N GLY A 155 -13.89 -17.40 -3.73
CA GLY A 155 -13.83 -18.69 -3.04
C GLY A 155 -13.36 -18.65 -1.58
N GLN A 156 -13.08 -17.47 -1.03
CA GLN A 156 -12.82 -17.28 0.41
C GLN A 156 -13.95 -16.47 1.06
N PRO A 157 -14.36 -16.83 2.28
CA PRO A 157 -15.39 -16.08 3.00
C PRO A 157 -14.88 -14.69 3.38
N ASP A 158 -15.80 -13.75 3.49
CA ASP A 158 -15.54 -12.43 4.06
C ASP A 158 -14.98 -12.56 5.48
N PHE A 159 -14.18 -11.58 5.87
CA PHE A 159 -13.59 -11.54 7.20
C PHE A 159 -13.66 -10.12 7.77
N ILE A 160 -13.59 -10.06 9.09
CA ILE A 160 -13.61 -8.82 9.85
C ILE A 160 -12.27 -8.69 10.55
N LEU A 161 -11.67 -7.51 10.47
CA LEU A 161 -10.35 -7.22 10.99
C LEU A 161 -10.39 -5.97 11.88
N CYS A 162 -9.68 -6.00 13.00
CA CYS A 162 -9.24 -4.79 13.68
C CYS A 162 -7.89 -4.38 13.11
N GLU A 163 -7.82 -3.23 12.44
CA GLU A 163 -6.58 -2.75 11.81
C GLU A 163 -5.53 -2.28 12.83
N VAL A 164 -5.88 -2.20 14.12
CA VAL A 164 -4.99 -1.73 15.17
C VAL A 164 -4.29 -2.86 15.91
N CYS A 165 -5.04 -3.90 16.33
CA CYS A 165 -4.47 -5.04 17.05
C CYS A 165 -4.34 -6.31 16.21
N GLY A 166 -4.79 -6.29 14.96
CA GLY A 166 -4.75 -7.44 14.06
C GLY A 166 -5.77 -8.55 14.39
N TYR A 167 -6.72 -8.30 15.29
CA TYR A 167 -7.78 -9.26 15.60
C TYR A 167 -8.63 -9.54 14.35
N ALA A 168 -8.72 -10.81 13.94
CA ALA A 168 -9.46 -11.22 12.75
C ALA A 168 -10.46 -12.33 13.06
N ILE A 169 -11.66 -12.23 12.48
CA ILE A 169 -12.69 -13.28 12.52
C ILE A 169 -13.31 -13.47 11.14
N ARG A 170 -13.97 -14.61 10.91
CA ARG A 170 -14.79 -14.79 9.70
C ARG A 170 -16.08 -14.00 9.85
N ASP A 171 -16.61 -13.49 8.75
CA ASP A 171 -17.83 -12.70 8.78
C ASP A 171 -19.05 -13.49 9.31
N GLY A 172 -19.09 -14.80 9.04
CA GLY A 172 -20.12 -15.69 9.58
C GLY A 172 -20.14 -15.79 11.11
N ASP A 173 -19.00 -15.52 11.75
CA ASP A 173 -18.87 -15.56 13.22
C ASP A 173 -19.21 -14.21 13.87
N TYR A 174 -19.45 -13.16 13.07
CA TYR A 174 -19.73 -11.82 13.54
C TYR A 174 -20.94 -11.71 14.47
N PRO A 175 -22.10 -12.37 14.21
CA PRO A 175 -23.23 -12.28 15.13
C PRO A 175 -22.91 -12.83 16.53
N GLY A 176 -22.08 -13.87 16.61
CA GLY A 176 -21.61 -14.44 17.87
C GLY A 176 -20.68 -13.47 18.61
N LEU A 177 -19.82 -12.77 17.87
CA LEU A 177 -18.94 -11.75 18.44
C LEU A 177 -19.73 -10.57 19.02
N ILE A 178 -20.78 -10.10 18.33
CA ILE A 178 -21.62 -9.00 18.82
C ILE A 178 -22.23 -9.37 20.18
N ARG A 179 -22.75 -10.58 20.32
CA ARG A 179 -23.33 -11.05 21.59
C ARG A 179 -22.29 -11.04 22.69
N ALA A 180 -21.13 -11.68 22.46
CA ALA A 180 -20.06 -11.73 23.46
C ALA A 180 -19.52 -10.34 23.85
N ALA A 181 -19.40 -9.41 22.89
CA ALA A 181 -18.97 -8.05 23.15
C ALA A 181 -20.02 -7.26 23.94
N LEU A 182 -21.31 -7.41 23.62
CA LEU A 182 -22.39 -6.76 24.37
C LEU A 182 -22.51 -7.33 25.79
N ASP A 183 -22.42 -8.64 25.97
CA ASP A 183 -22.43 -9.29 27.29
C ASP A 183 -21.26 -8.75 28.15
N THR A 184 -20.05 -8.68 27.58
CA THR A 184 -18.86 -8.12 28.27
C THR A 184 -19.04 -6.65 28.64
N ILE A 185 -19.62 -5.84 27.75
CA ILE A 185 -19.86 -4.41 28.02
C ILE A 185 -20.94 -4.24 29.09
N ILE A 186 -22.01 -5.03 29.06
CA ILE A 186 -23.06 -5.03 30.08
C ILE A 186 -22.48 -5.41 31.44
N ASP A 187 -21.70 -6.50 31.51
CA ASP A 187 -21.06 -6.96 32.76
C ASP A 187 -20.10 -5.90 33.34
N GLN A 188 -19.37 -5.16 32.48
CA GLN A 188 -18.50 -4.06 32.91
C GLN A 188 -19.27 -2.83 33.41
N LEU A 189 -20.50 -2.63 32.95
CA LEU A 189 -21.37 -1.53 33.37
C LEU A 189 -22.21 -1.87 34.62
N GLU A 190 -22.23 -3.13 35.06
CA GLU A 190 -22.90 -3.57 36.30
C GLU A 190 -21.93 -3.91 37.46
N PRO A 191 -21.00 -3.03 37.90
CA PRO A 191 -20.12 -3.36 39.02
C PRO A 191 -20.79 -3.31 40.41
N GLU A 192 -22.03 -2.81 40.55
CA GLU A 192 -22.65 -2.51 41.86
C GLU A 192 -24.12 -2.96 42.03
N ARG A 193 -24.43 -4.24 41.76
CA ARG A 193 -25.69 -4.85 42.25
C ARG A 193 -25.46 -6.13 43.04
N VAL A 194 -24.64 -6.01 44.08
CA VAL A 194 -24.69 -6.95 45.21
C VAL A 194 -24.76 -6.11 46.49
N SER A 195 -25.98 -5.97 47.00
CA SER A 195 -26.29 -5.66 48.40
C SER A 195 -26.73 -6.95 49.07
#